data_AF-A0A5C9CL86-F1
#
_entry.id   AF-A0A5C9CL86-F1
#
_cell.length_a   1.000
_cell.length_b   1.000
_cell.length_c   1.000
_cell.angle_alpha   90.00
_cell.angle_beta   90.00
_cell.angle_gamma   90.00
#
_symmetry.space_group_name_H-M   'P 1'
#
loop_
_entity.id
_entity.type
_entity.pdbx_description
1 polymer ?
#
loop_
_entity_poly.entity_id
_entity_poly.type
_entity_poly.pdbx_seq_one_letter_code
_entity_poly.pdbx_strand_id
1 'polypeptide(L)'
;MGAGELGYGLALVILFFFLLLPLLPSTSVAIDRWQAQLPVSFTAAWRVGTISDAHSQFGAQCSTCHERPFTAISDAACLKCHQNNTPHRVSATTSSPTHQQAACSTCHLEHQGRHKLVLHDAQQCVACHADIQGQTPAAKVANVRDFGEDHPEFHLTLSTGTQTTRVSQSDPGKLKENPALKFSHKVHLDKAGLSTPDGEKVMKCPDCHKLDPAARRFMPITMRTTCQQSECHSPDYSLPAKGPVVHGTVKQVMSSLQLFYARWLSQSPANMASCELRATASNQKTRIVDCAFDLARKNAGENLLGGKSRCGECHDIQPSDDAQAPWSIASPQIQRDWHAACHDGVHRLP
;
A
#
# COMPACT_ATOMS: atom_id res chain seq x y z
N MET A 1 -6.98 8.27 -67.77
CA MET A 1 -6.67 8.91 -66.48
C MET A 1 -5.22 9.31 -66.48
N GLY A 2 -4.94 10.61 -66.53
CA GLY A 2 -3.57 11.11 -66.57
C GLY A 2 -2.86 10.89 -65.23
N ALA A 3 -1.53 10.76 -65.23
CA ALA A 3 -0.75 10.56 -64.00
C ALA A 3 -1.03 11.63 -62.91
N GLY A 4 -1.42 12.85 -63.31
CA GLY A 4 -1.85 13.90 -62.39
C GLY A 4 -3.19 13.64 -61.70
N GLU A 5 -4.18 13.05 -62.39
CA GLU A 5 -5.51 12.76 -61.81
C GLU A 5 -5.42 11.67 -60.72
N LEU A 6 -4.56 10.67 -60.92
CA LEU A 6 -4.23 9.65 -59.92
C LEU A 6 -3.51 10.25 -58.71
N GLY A 7 -2.61 11.21 -58.94
CA GLY A 7 -1.90 11.94 -57.87
C GLY A 7 -2.83 12.74 -56.97
N TYR A 8 -3.76 13.51 -57.54
CA TYR A 8 -4.76 14.26 -56.77
C TYR A 8 -5.74 13.34 -56.03
N GLY A 9 -6.15 12.23 -56.66
CA GLY A 9 -6.99 11.23 -56.01
C GLY A 9 -6.32 10.64 -54.76
N LEU A 10 -5.05 10.25 -54.88
CA LEU A 10 -4.28 9.74 -53.74
C LEU A 10 -4.09 10.80 -52.64
N ALA A 11 -3.81 12.05 -53.02
CA ALA A 11 -3.65 13.15 -52.07
C ALA A 11 -4.93 13.41 -51.26
N LEU A 12 -6.11 13.36 -51.90
CA LEU A 12 -7.39 13.51 -51.23
C LEU A 12 -7.68 12.36 -50.26
N VAL A 13 -7.34 11.12 -50.64
CA VAL A 13 -7.47 9.95 -49.77
C VAL A 13 -6.58 10.09 -48.53
N ILE A 14 -5.31 10.47 -48.71
CA ILE A 14 -4.39 10.69 -47.60
C ILE A 14 -4.91 11.80 -46.68
N LEU A 15 -5.35 12.93 -47.23
CA LEU A 15 -5.89 14.05 -46.44
C LEU A 15 -7.17 13.65 -45.69
N PHE A 16 -8.02 12.83 -46.30
CA PHE A 16 -9.21 12.32 -45.62
C PHE A 16 -8.86 11.43 -44.43
N PHE A 17 -8.01 10.41 -44.62
CA PHE A 17 -7.71 9.43 -43.56
C PHE A 17 -6.76 9.94 -42.47
N PHE A 18 -5.83 10.86 -42.79
CA PHE A 18 -4.81 11.31 -41.86
C PHE A 18 -5.00 12.73 -41.31
N LEU A 19 -5.99 13.49 -41.81
CA LEU A 19 -6.32 14.83 -41.31
C LEU A 19 -7.82 14.98 -40.99
N LEU A 20 -8.71 14.78 -41.96
CA LEU A 20 -10.15 15.05 -41.74
C LEU A 20 -10.80 14.05 -40.78
N LEU A 21 -10.53 12.76 -40.98
CA LEU A 21 -11.10 11.69 -40.15
C LEU A 21 -10.60 11.75 -38.69
N PRO A 22 -9.29 11.95 -38.40
CA PRO A 22 -8.80 12.14 -37.03
C PRO A 22 -9.26 13.45 -36.36
N LEU A 23 -9.65 14.48 -37.12
CA LEU A 23 -10.20 15.72 -36.57
C LEU A 23 -11.63 15.55 -36.07
N LEU A 24 -12.41 14.64 -36.65
CA LEU A 24 -13.84 14.49 -36.34
C LEU A 24 -14.13 14.33 -34.83
N PRO A 25 -13.40 13.50 -34.05
CA PRO A 25 -13.60 13.34 -32.61
C PRO A 25 -13.39 14.65 -31.81
N SER A 26 -12.58 15.58 -32.31
CA SER A 26 -12.33 16.86 -31.62
C SER A 26 -13.55 17.80 -31.63
N THR A 27 -14.52 17.55 -32.50
CA THR A 27 -15.74 18.38 -32.61
C THR A 27 -16.84 17.98 -31.63
N SER A 28 -16.78 16.77 -31.07
CA SER A 28 -17.81 16.25 -30.18
C SER A 28 -17.29 15.14 -29.27
N VAL A 29 -17.46 15.31 -27.96
CA VAL A 29 -17.17 14.29 -26.94
C VAL A 29 -17.93 12.98 -27.20
N ALA A 30 -19.14 13.07 -27.78
CA ALA A 30 -19.91 11.86 -28.12
C ALA A 30 -19.24 11.06 -29.24
N ILE A 31 -18.71 11.74 -30.27
CA ILE A 31 -17.97 11.09 -31.36
C ILE A 31 -16.68 10.48 -30.83
N ASP A 32 -15.95 11.18 -29.96
CA ASP A 32 -14.73 10.67 -29.34
C ASP A 32 -14.96 9.43 -28.47
N ARG A 33 -16.03 9.41 -27.68
CA ARG A 33 -16.38 8.23 -26.89
C ARG A 33 -16.80 7.04 -27.75
N TRP A 34 -17.51 7.30 -28.85
CA TRP A 34 -17.95 6.26 -29.77
C TRP A 34 -16.77 5.66 -30.55
N GLN A 35 -15.92 6.50 -31.15
CA GLN A 35 -14.78 6.03 -31.95
C GLN A 35 -13.75 5.26 -31.11
N ALA A 36 -13.63 5.58 -29.81
CA ALA A 36 -12.75 4.85 -28.89
C ALA A 36 -13.15 3.38 -28.65
N GLN A 37 -14.36 2.97 -29.04
CA GLN A 37 -14.83 1.59 -28.96
C GLN A 37 -14.53 0.77 -30.21
N LEU A 38 -14.08 1.42 -31.28
CA LEU A 38 -13.75 0.75 -32.54
C LEU A 38 -12.43 -0.03 -32.41
N PRO A 39 -12.24 -1.11 -33.19
CA PRO A 39 -10.98 -1.85 -33.23
C PRO A 39 -9.78 -0.97 -33.61
N VAL A 40 -10.02 0.04 -34.46
CA VAL A 40 -9.06 1.08 -34.85
C VAL A 40 -9.75 2.42 -34.71
N SER A 41 -9.25 3.25 -33.80
CA SER A 41 -9.78 4.58 -33.55
C SER A 41 -9.40 5.52 -34.71
N PHE A 42 -10.21 6.52 -35.02
CA PHE A 42 -9.91 7.52 -36.05
C PHE A 42 -8.67 8.34 -35.69
N THR A 43 -8.43 8.53 -34.39
CA THR A 43 -7.25 9.22 -33.87
C THR A 43 -6.01 8.33 -33.78
N ALA A 44 -6.07 7.05 -34.21
CA ALA A 44 -4.96 6.11 -34.03
C ALA A 44 -3.65 6.61 -34.66
N ALA A 45 -3.74 7.23 -35.84
CA ALA A 45 -2.58 7.82 -36.53
C ALA A 45 -1.95 9.01 -35.79
N TRP A 46 -2.66 9.64 -34.86
CA TRP A 46 -2.20 10.80 -34.08
C TRP A 46 -1.77 10.43 -32.65
N ARG A 47 -1.78 9.15 -32.30
CA ARG A 47 -1.34 8.70 -30.98
C ARG A 47 0.19 8.78 -30.89
N VAL A 48 0.67 9.72 -30.09
CA VAL A 48 2.11 9.91 -29.81
C VAL A 48 2.70 8.82 -28.90
N GLY A 49 1.86 8.09 -28.16
CA GLY A 49 2.27 7.00 -27.28
C GLY A 49 1.11 6.43 -26.46
N THR A 50 1.40 5.39 -25.68
CA THR A 50 0.42 4.80 -24.75
C THR A 50 0.29 5.65 -23.50
N ILE A 51 -0.94 5.78 -23.02
CA ILE A 51 -1.18 6.39 -21.72
C ILE A 51 -0.75 5.47 -20.57
N SER A 52 -0.51 6.08 -19.41
CA SER A 52 -0.15 5.42 -18.16
C SER A 52 -1.21 4.42 -17.68
N ASP A 53 -0.80 3.46 -16.86
CA ASP A 53 -1.70 2.46 -16.26
C ASP A 53 -2.76 3.12 -15.36
N ALA A 54 -2.44 4.24 -14.71
CA ALA A 54 -3.40 4.96 -13.87
C ALA A 54 -4.55 5.59 -14.68
N HIS A 55 -4.30 5.90 -15.95
CA HIS A 55 -5.28 6.48 -16.86
C HIS A 55 -5.73 5.50 -17.96
N SER A 56 -5.28 4.25 -17.93
CA SER A 56 -5.47 3.30 -19.03
C SER A 56 -6.94 3.07 -19.41
N GLN A 57 -7.84 3.26 -18.44
CA GLN A 57 -9.29 3.19 -18.63
C GLN A 57 -9.85 4.18 -19.66
N PHE A 58 -9.14 5.29 -19.93
CA PHE A 58 -9.57 6.27 -20.93
C PHE A 58 -9.23 5.85 -22.37
N GLY A 59 -8.27 4.95 -22.56
CA GLY A 59 -7.93 4.39 -23.87
C GLY A 59 -7.69 5.46 -24.95
N ALA A 60 -8.55 5.49 -25.96
CA ALA A 60 -8.47 6.43 -27.09
C ALA A 60 -9.39 7.67 -26.95
N GLN A 61 -9.97 7.91 -25.77
CA GLN A 61 -10.87 9.03 -25.50
C GLN A 61 -10.07 10.33 -25.24
N CYS A 62 -9.52 10.93 -26.29
CA CYS A 62 -8.62 12.08 -26.22
C CYS A 62 -9.27 13.30 -25.54
N SER A 63 -10.59 13.48 -25.72
CA SER A 63 -11.36 14.60 -25.16
C SER A 63 -11.47 14.58 -23.63
N THR A 64 -11.08 13.47 -22.99
CA THR A 64 -10.96 13.39 -21.53
C THR A 64 -9.97 14.41 -20.97
N CYS A 65 -8.85 14.64 -21.69
CA CYS A 65 -7.78 15.54 -21.25
C CYS A 65 -7.56 16.71 -22.21
N HIS A 66 -7.69 16.49 -23.52
CA HIS A 66 -7.47 17.53 -24.54
C HIS A 66 -8.75 18.30 -24.81
N GLU A 67 -8.82 19.54 -24.32
CA GLU A 67 -9.96 20.44 -24.50
C GLU A 67 -10.02 21.05 -25.90
N ARG A 68 -8.86 21.20 -26.56
CA ARG A 68 -8.73 21.66 -27.94
C ARG A 68 -7.64 20.88 -28.67
N PRO A 69 -7.79 20.63 -29.98
CA PRO A 69 -6.77 19.97 -30.77
C PRO A 69 -5.52 20.86 -30.86
N PHE A 70 -4.34 20.23 -30.84
CA PHE A 70 -3.02 20.87 -30.99
C PHE A 70 -2.67 21.94 -29.95
N THR A 71 -3.35 21.94 -28.80
CA THR A 71 -2.98 22.76 -27.64
C THR A 71 -2.53 21.87 -26.49
N ALA A 72 -1.60 22.38 -25.67
CA ALA A 72 -1.26 21.74 -24.41
C ALA A 72 -2.50 21.63 -23.50
N ILE A 73 -2.55 20.58 -22.69
CA ILE A 73 -3.61 20.40 -21.70
C ILE A 73 -3.50 21.45 -20.59
N SER A 74 -4.65 21.90 -20.08
CA SER A 74 -4.72 22.86 -18.98
C SER A 74 -4.69 22.14 -17.63
N ASP A 75 -4.17 22.79 -16.60
CA ASP A 75 -4.25 22.28 -15.21
C ASP A 75 -5.71 22.06 -14.79
N ALA A 76 -6.62 22.90 -15.29
CA ALA A 76 -8.06 22.78 -15.07
C ALA A 76 -8.62 21.45 -15.59
N ALA A 77 -8.11 20.91 -16.71
CA ALA A 77 -8.51 19.60 -17.21
C ALA A 77 -8.15 18.48 -16.23
N CYS A 78 -6.94 18.53 -15.64
CA CYS A 78 -6.49 17.55 -14.64
C CYS A 78 -7.31 17.66 -13.35
N LEU A 79 -7.56 18.88 -12.89
CA LEU A 79 -8.27 19.16 -11.65
C LEU A 79 -9.76 18.81 -11.70
N LYS A 80 -10.35 18.50 -12.87
CA LYS A 80 -11.73 17.96 -12.94
C LYS A 80 -11.88 16.67 -12.12
N CYS A 81 -10.86 15.81 -12.14
CA CYS A 81 -10.84 14.54 -11.40
C CYS A 81 -9.92 14.59 -10.17
N HIS A 82 -8.84 15.39 -10.21
CA HIS A 82 -7.82 15.45 -9.15
C HIS A 82 -8.01 16.63 -8.19
N GLN A 83 -9.26 16.93 -7.80
CA GLN A 83 -9.62 18.08 -6.97
C GLN A 83 -8.98 18.08 -5.58
N ASN A 84 -8.74 16.89 -5.03
CA ASN A 84 -8.22 16.69 -3.68
C ASN A 84 -6.70 16.49 -3.64
N ASN A 85 -6.00 16.71 -4.75
CA ASN A 85 -4.55 16.63 -4.77
C ASN A 85 -3.99 17.97 -4.25
N THR A 86 -3.17 17.92 -3.20
CA THR A 86 -2.37 19.11 -2.84
C THR A 86 -1.31 19.28 -3.92
N PRO A 87 -1.30 20.41 -4.64
CA PRO A 87 -0.29 20.64 -5.65
C PRO A 87 1.09 20.68 -4.99
N HIS A 88 2.11 20.18 -5.69
CA HIS A 88 3.52 20.35 -5.29
C HIS A 88 3.93 21.84 -5.18
N ARG A 89 3.06 22.76 -5.62
CA ARG A 89 3.18 24.20 -5.46
C ARG A 89 2.81 24.59 -4.03
N VAL A 90 3.81 25.03 -3.27
CA VAL A 90 3.57 25.72 -1.99
C VAL A 90 2.75 26.98 -2.28
N SER A 91 1.71 27.19 -1.47
CA SER A 91 0.69 28.25 -1.49
C SER A 91 1.03 29.56 -2.23
N ALA A 92 0.00 30.18 -2.82
CA ALA A 92 -0.02 31.43 -3.59
C ALA A 92 0.66 32.67 -2.94
N THR A 93 1.17 32.54 -1.71
CA THR A 93 1.86 33.58 -0.95
C THR A 93 3.35 33.69 -1.25
N THR A 94 3.94 32.76 -2.01
CA THR A 94 5.35 32.85 -2.47
C THR A 94 5.40 33.19 -3.96
N SER A 95 5.32 34.49 -4.25
CA SER A 95 5.36 35.07 -5.59
C SER A 95 6.77 35.01 -6.20
N SER A 96 7.24 33.80 -6.53
CA SER A 96 8.34 33.62 -7.48
C SER A 96 7.76 33.41 -8.90
N PRO A 97 8.18 34.19 -9.91
CA PRO A 97 7.74 34.02 -11.31
C PRO A 97 7.96 32.58 -11.82
N THR A 98 9.02 31.92 -11.37
CA THR A 98 9.38 30.54 -11.72
C THR A 98 8.35 29.53 -11.20
N HIS A 99 7.78 29.77 -10.01
CA HIS A 99 6.82 28.86 -9.37
C HIS A 99 5.39 29.04 -9.86
N GLN A 100 5.04 30.18 -10.46
CA GLN A 100 3.69 30.42 -10.98
C GLN A 100 3.44 29.73 -12.34
N GLN A 101 4.47 29.26 -13.04
CA GLN A 101 4.36 28.89 -14.45
C GLN A 101 4.42 27.37 -14.76
N ALA A 102 4.73 26.49 -13.80
CA ALA A 102 4.89 25.06 -14.07
C ALA A 102 3.56 24.26 -14.14
N ALA A 103 2.94 24.21 -15.32
CA ALA A 103 1.71 23.43 -15.55
C ALA A 103 1.88 21.96 -15.10
N CYS A 104 0.79 21.30 -14.66
CA CYS A 104 0.79 19.90 -14.24
C CYS A 104 1.47 18.99 -15.26
N SER A 105 1.21 19.23 -16.55
CA SER A 105 1.76 18.50 -17.69
C SER A 105 3.26 18.70 -17.92
N THR A 106 3.90 19.65 -17.22
CA THR A 106 5.36 19.83 -17.28
C THR A 106 6.06 18.65 -16.61
N CYS A 107 5.55 18.22 -15.44
CA CYS A 107 6.14 17.13 -14.65
C CYS A 107 5.34 15.82 -14.73
N HIS A 108 4.00 15.91 -14.83
CA HIS A 108 3.13 14.76 -15.00
C HIS A 108 2.86 14.52 -16.48
N LEU A 109 3.89 13.98 -17.15
CA LEU A 109 3.83 13.68 -18.57
C LEU A 109 2.99 12.42 -18.82
N GLU A 110 2.08 12.53 -19.78
CA GLU A 110 1.31 11.41 -20.30
C GLU A 110 1.87 10.99 -21.67
N HIS A 111 1.42 9.85 -22.19
CA HIS A 111 1.88 9.24 -23.45
C HIS A 111 3.32 8.74 -23.45
N GLN A 112 3.95 8.65 -22.27
CA GLN A 112 5.34 8.20 -22.12
C GLN A 112 5.47 6.69 -21.87
N GLY A 113 4.36 5.95 -21.89
CA GLY A 113 4.34 4.53 -21.54
C GLY A 113 3.51 4.23 -20.30
N ARG A 114 3.24 2.94 -20.09
CA ARG A 114 2.34 2.44 -19.02
C ARG A 114 2.79 2.81 -17.60
N HIS A 115 4.08 2.98 -17.37
CA HIS A 115 4.62 3.19 -16.03
C HIS A 115 5.11 4.63 -15.75
N LYS A 116 5.00 5.54 -16.74
CA LYS A 116 5.62 6.86 -16.67
C LYS A 116 4.58 7.98 -16.50
N LEU A 117 4.25 8.32 -15.26
CA LEU A 117 3.57 9.57 -14.89
C LEU A 117 4.48 10.52 -14.08
N VAL A 118 5.63 10.02 -13.64
CA VAL A 118 6.65 10.78 -12.90
C VAL A 118 7.95 10.58 -13.64
N LEU A 119 8.58 11.68 -14.04
CA LEU A 119 9.87 11.67 -14.68
C LEU A 119 10.91 11.01 -13.77
N HIS A 120 11.66 10.06 -14.33
CA HIS A 120 12.85 9.50 -13.69
C HIS A 120 14.07 10.42 -13.83
N ASP A 121 13.92 11.54 -14.54
CA ASP A 121 14.98 12.53 -14.69
C ASP A 121 14.86 13.58 -13.59
N ALA A 122 15.82 13.53 -12.66
CA ALA A 122 15.96 14.47 -11.55
C ALA A 122 16.12 15.92 -12.03
N GLN A 123 16.56 16.17 -13.27
CA GLN A 123 16.85 17.52 -13.75
C GLN A 123 15.65 18.47 -13.64
N GLN A 124 14.44 17.97 -13.89
CA GLN A 124 13.23 18.82 -13.78
C GLN A 124 12.90 19.18 -12.34
N CYS A 125 13.21 18.30 -11.39
CA CYS A 125 13.08 18.57 -9.96
C CYS A 125 14.14 19.60 -9.52
N VAL A 126 15.39 19.37 -9.91
CA VAL A 126 16.55 20.21 -9.57
C VAL A 126 16.43 21.61 -10.16
N ALA A 127 15.83 21.78 -11.34
CA ALA A 127 15.64 23.09 -11.98
C ALA A 127 14.98 24.13 -11.05
N CYS A 128 14.08 23.70 -10.18
CA CYS A 128 13.49 24.57 -9.16
C CYS A 128 14.17 24.42 -7.78
N HIS A 129 14.62 23.21 -7.41
CA HIS A 129 15.10 22.92 -6.04
C HIS A 129 16.60 23.17 -5.81
N ALA A 130 17.40 23.38 -6.86
CA ALA A 130 18.84 23.63 -6.77
C ALA A 130 19.22 24.87 -5.96
N ASP A 131 18.33 25.87 -5.95
CA ASP A 131 18.46 27.11 -5.19
C ASP A 131 17.10 27.60 -4.67
N ILE A 132 16.38 26.72 -3.97
CA ILE A 132 15.06 27.05 -3.43
C ILE A 132 15.14 28.09 -2.32
N GLN A 133 16.24 28.14 -1.57
CA GLN A 133 16.45 29.16 -0.53
C GLN A 133 16.74 30.54 -1.14
N GLY A 134 17.45 30.61 -2.27
CA GLY A 134 17.64 31.86 -3.02
C GLY A 134 16.33 32.38 -3.63
N GLN A 135 15.47 31.47 -4.11
CA GLN A 135 14.17 31.83 -4.72
C GLN A 135 13.05 32.04 -3.70
N THR A 136 13.13 31.40 -2.54
CA THR A 136 12.15 31.47 -1.46
C THR A 136 12.89 31.45 -0.12
N PRO A 137 13.36 32.61 0.37
CA PRO A 137 14.14 32.69 1.62
C PRO A 137 13.41 32.16 2.86
N ALA A 138 12.06 32.14 2.83
CA ALA A 138 11.24 31.57 3.90
C ALA A 138 11.09 30.03 3.81
N ALA A 139 11.65 29.38 2.78
CA ALA A 139 11.58 27.94 2.62
C ALA A 139 12.33 27.23 3.75
N LYS A 140 11.64 26.31 4.42
CA LYS A 140 12.22 25.46 5.47
C LYS A 140 12.83 24.17 4.94
N VAL A 141 13.10 24.12 3.64
CA VAL A 141 13.72 23.00 2.94
C VAL A 141 15.08 23.42 2.43
N ALA A 142 16.06 22.51 2.47
CA ALA A 142 17.38 22.76 1.93
C ALA A 142 17.39 22.62 0.40
N ASN A 143 18.39 23.22 -0.24
CA ASN A 143 18.61 23.09 -1.67
C ASN A 143 18.92 21.63 -2.04
N VAL A 144 18.44 21.20 -3.22
CA VAL A 144 18.68 19.86 -3.79
C VAL A 144 19.20 20.06 -5.20
N ARG A 145 20.49 19.74 -5.42
CA ARG A 145 21.13 19.91 -6.72
C ARG A 145 21.31 18.60 -7.48
N ASP A 146 21.30 17.48 -6.75
CA ASP A 146 21.30 16.14 -7.33
C ASP A 146 20.80 15.11 -6.31
N PHE A 147 20.09 14.06 -6.73
CA PHE A 147 19.54 13.05 -5.80
C PHE A 147 20.48 11.85 -5.53
N GLY A 148 21.64 11.78 -6.17
CA GLY A 148 22.67 10.79 -5.89
C GLY A 148 23.87 11.36 -5.12
N GLU A 149 24.21 12.63 -5.33
CA GLU A 149 25.46 13.23 -4.82
C GLU A 149 25.24 14.52 -3.99
N ASP A 150 24.21 15.32 -4.28
CA ASP A 150 24.02 16.65 -3.67
C ASP A 150 22.56 16.89 -3.26
N HIS A 151 22.11 16.06 -2.31
CA HIS A 151 20.84 16.22 -1.61
C HIS A 151 21.05 16.13 -0.09
N PRO A 152 20.25 16.86 0.70
CA PRO A 152 20.17 16.65 2.14
C PRO A 152 19.61 15.27 2.44
N GLU A 153 19.93 14.77 3.63
CA GLU A 153 19.31 13.56 4.17
C GLU A 153 17.78 13.67 4.20
N PHE A 154 17.10 12.63 3.73
CA PHE A 154 15.64 12.62 3.77
C PHE A 154 15.15 12.57 5.22
N HIS A 155 13.96 13.12 5.42
CA HIS A 155 13.24 12.93 6.66
C HIS A 155 12.30 11.73 6.53
N LEU A 156 12.28 10.88 7.56
CA LEU A 156 11.37 9.76 7.69
C LEU A 156 10.19 10.16 8.57
N THR A 157 9.01 9.66 8.23
CA THR A 157 7.82 9.71 9.06
C THR A 157 7.83 8.49 9.97
N LEU A 158 8.01 8.70 11.26
CA LEU A 158 8.01 7.65 12.28
C LEU A 158 6.74 7.74 13.10
N SER A 159 6.11 6.60 13.35
CA SER A 159 4.95 6.50 14.23
C SER A 159 5.40 6.39 15.69
N THR A 160 4.93 7.29 16.54
CA THR A 160 5.13 7.30 17.99
C THR A 160 3.77 7.16 18.67
N GLY A 161 3.26 5.93 18.73
CA GLY A 161 1.91 5.66 19.24
C GLY A 161 0.82 6.18 18.28
N THR A 162 0.00 7.13 18.74
CA THR A 162 -1.10 7.72 17.94
C THR A 162 -0.65 8.92 17.09
N GLN A 163 0.57 9.39 17.26
CA GLN A 163 1.12 10.54 16.52
C GLN A 163 2.20 10.09 15.55
N THR A 164 2.40 10.87 14.49
CA THR A 164 3.54 10.70 13.59
C THR A 164 4.48 11.88 13.73
N THR A 165 5.78 11.63 13.64
CA THR A 165 6.82 12.65 13.71
C THR A 165 7.72 12.55 12.49
N ARG A 166 8.21 13.70 12.01
CA ARG A 166 9.19 13.77 10.93
C ARG A 166 10.57 13.88 11.53
N VAL A 167 11.43 12.90 11.23
CA VAL A 167 12.77 12.79 11.78
C VAL A 167 13.78 12.73 10.64
N SER A 168 14.80 13.59 10.68
CA SER A 168 15.90 13.54 9.71
C SER A 168 16.69 12.25 9.85
N GLN A 169 17.08 11.62 8.73
CA GLN A 169 18.00 10.48 8.74
C GLN A 169 19.38 10.82 9.32
N SER A 170 19.75 12.10 9.32
CA SER A 170 20.99 12.58 9.94
C SER A 170 20.96 12.55 11.49
N ASP A 171 19.82 12.22 12.12
CA ASP A 171 19.67 12.15 13.57
C ASP A 171 19.36 10.70 14.03
N PRO A 172 20.37 9.81 14.04
CA PRO A 172 20.17 8.39 14.35
C PRO A 172 19.65 8.16 15.77
N GLY A 173 19.86 9.10 16.70
CA GLY A 173 19.33 9.04 18.06
C GLY A 173 17.80 9.06 18.11
N LYS A 174 17.16 9.68 17.11
CA LYS A 174 15.71 9.79 16.97
C LYS A 174 15.09 8.79 15.99
N LEU A 175 15.90 8.03 15.24
CA LEU A 175 15.45 6.98 14.33
C LEU A 175 15.07 5.69 15.08
N LYS A 176 14.13 5.80 16.02
CA LYS A 176 13.62 4.65 16.78
C LYS A 176 12.14 4.47 16.52
N GLU A 177 11.80 3.32 15.95
CA GLU A 177 10.41 2.89 15.84
C GLU A 177 10.03 2.04 17.05
N ASN A 178 8.79 2.21 17.51
CA ASN A 178 8.18 1.30 18.48
C ASN A 178 6.91 0.71 17.86
N PRO A 179 7.03 -0.37 17.07
CA PRO A 179 5.89 -0.96 16.39
C PRO A 179 5.02 -1.82 17.30
N ALA A 180 5.23 -1.82 18.64
CA ALA A 180 4.56 -2.74 19.57
C ALA A 180 4.70 -4.23 19.15
N LEU A 181 5.86 -4.58 18.59
CA LEU A 181 6.21 -5.91 18.12
C LEU A 181 7.69 -6.18 18.41
N LYS A 182 7.97 -7.28 19.11
CA LYS A 182 9.32 -7.81 19.31
C LYS A 182 9.75 -8.50 18.02
N PHE A 183 10.62 -7.86 17.27
CA PHE A 183 11.12 -8.39 16.01
C PHE A 183 12.58 -8.01 15.79
N SER A 184 13.36 -8.94 15.23
CA SER A 184 14.78 -8.73 14.94
C SER A 184 15.14 -9.26 13.56
N HIS A 185 15.52 -8.35 12.66
CA HIS A 185 16.12 -8.73 11.37
C HIS A 185 17.38 -9.55 11.54
N LYS A 186 18.19 -9.28 12.58
CA LYS A 186 19.45 -9.99 12.83
C LYS A 186 19.22 -11.48 13.07
N VAL A 187 18.16 -11.84 13.81
CA VAL A 187 17.81 -13.24 14.06
C VAL A 187 17.32 -13.88 12.77
N HIS A 188 16.43 -13.21 12.05
CA HIS A 188 15.79 -13.80 10.87
C HIS A 188 16.69 -13.88 9.62
N LEU A 189 17.66 -12.99 9.50
CA LEU A 189 18.63 -12.93 8.39
C LEU A 189 19.98 -13.56 8.78
N ASP A 190 20.00 -14.47 9.76
CA ASP A 190 21.20 -15.20 10.11
C ASP A 190 21.70 -16.02 8.90
N LYS A 191 22.99 -15.88 8.59
CA LYS A 191 23.64 -16.57 7.47
C LYS A 191 23.77 -18.07 7.71
N ALA A 192 23.77 -18.51 8.98
CA ALA A 192 23.73 -19.92 9.34
C ALA A 192 22.37 -20.56 9.03
N GLY A 193 21.34 -19.76 8.74
CA GLY A 193 19.98 -20.24 8.51
C GLY A 193 19.17 -20.40 9.79
N LEU A 194 17.86 -20.38 9.63
CA LEU A 194 16.89 -20.61 10.68
C LEU A 194 16.48 -22.08 10.68
N SER A 195 16.39 -22.69 11.86
CA SER A 195 15.82 -24.03 12.00
C SER A 195 14.31 -23.96 11.76
N THR A 196 13.82 -24.70 10.77
CA THR A 196 12.38 -24.84 10.47
C THR A 196 11.99 -26.33 10.52
N PRO A 197 10.69 -26.66 10.59
CA PRO A 197 10.23 -28.05 10.54
C PRO A 197 10.74 -28.84 9.32
N ASP A 198 10.98 -28.17 8.21
CA ASP A 198 11.43 -28.77 6.94
C ASP A 198 12.96 -28.67 6.72
N GLY A 199 13.70 -28.23 7.75
CA GLY A 199 15.16 -28.08 7.72
C GLY A 199 15.63 -26.63 7.87
N GLU A 200 16.91 -26.39 7.60
CA GLU A 200 17.51 -25.06 7.71
C GLU A 200 17.10 -24.15 6.54
N LYS A 201 16.69 -22.92 6.85
CA LYS A 201 16.25 -21.93 5.86
C LYS A 201 16.98 -20.60 6.02
N VAL A 202 17.73 -20.21 5.00
CA VAL A 202 18.38 -18.89 4.92
C VAL A 202 17.42 -17.91 4.26
N MET A 203 17.01 -16.88 5.01
CA MET A 203 16.07 -15.87 4.55
C MET A 203 16.76 -14.75 3.76
N LYS A 204 16.04 -14.17 2.82
CA LYS A 204 16.44 -13.03 1.99
C LYS A 204 15.42 -11.90 2.09
N CYS A 205 15.81 -10.69 1.73
CA CYS A 205 14.94 -9.51 1.79
C CYS A 205 13.58 -9.72 1.08
N PRO A 206 13.51 -10.29 -0.14
CA PRO A 206 12.24 -10.49 -0.86
C PRO A 206 11.29 -11.51 -0.21
N ASP A 207 11.77 -12.33 0.73
CA ASP A 207 10.92 -13.29 1.43
C ASP A 207 9.90 -12.57 2.33
N CYS A 208 10.24 -11.36 2.81
CA CYS A 208 9.34 -10.50 3.59
C CYS A 208 8.91 -9.25 2.82
N HIS A 209 9.84 -8.59 2.12
CA HIS A 209 9.63 -7.32 1.42
C HIS A 209 9.28 -7.54 -0.04
N LYS A 210 8.01 -7.87 -0.30
CA LYS A 210 7.48 -8.02 -1.64
C LYS A 210 7.07 -6.66 -2.19
N LEU A 211 7.51 -6.33 -3.40
CA LEU A 211 6.99 -5.17 -4.12
C LEU A 211 5.51 -5.38 -4.45
N ASP A 212 4.76 -4.29 -4.49
CA ASP A 212 3.42 -4.29 -5.04
C ASP A 212 3.45 -4.59 -6.56
N PRO A 213 2.31 -4.98 -7.18
CA PRO A 213 2.29 -5.30 -8.61
C PRO A 213 2.73 -4.15 -9.53
N ALA A 214 2.67 -2.91 -9.04
CA ALA A 214 3.12 -1.73 -9.78
C ALA A 214 4.62 -1.43 -9.59
N ALA A 215 5.33 -2.22 -8.76
CA ALA A 215 6.71 -2.03 -8.36
C ALA A 215 7.02 -0.63 -7.80
N ARG A 216 6.03 0.02 -7.18
CA ARG A 216 6.13 1.38 -6.64
C ARG A 216 6.26 1.43 -5.12
N ARG A 217 5.75 0.41 -4.43
CA ARG A 217 5.78 0.30 -2.97
C ARG A 217 6.01 -1.14 -2.55
N PHE A 218 6.26 -1.36 -1.26
CA PHE A 218 6.19 -2.70 -0.69
C PHE A 218 4.75 -3.03 -0.28
N MET A 219 4.37 -4.30 -0.44
CA MET A 219 3.12 -4.82 0.10
C MET A 219 3.15 -4.76 1.63
N PRO A 220 1.98 -4.59 2.29
CA PRO A 220 1.91 -4.64 3.74
C PRO A 220 2.40 -5.98 4.30
N ILE A 221 3.28 -5.92 5.30
CA ILE A 221 3.68 -7.08 6.09
C ILE A 221 2.53 -7.47 7.01
N THR A 222 2.05 -8.71 6.90
CA THR A 222 1.00 -9.23 7.79
C THR A 222 1.37 -10.63 8.28
N MET A 223 0.87 -11.01 9.45
CA MET A 223 1.10 -12.35 9.99
C MET A 223 0.72 -13.43 8.97
N ARG A 224 -0.47 -13.33 8.35
CA ARG A 224 -0.96 -14.34 7.41
C ARG A 224 -0.10 -14.45 6.17
N THR A 225 0.29 -13.34 5.56
CA THR A 225 0.94 -13.33 4.23
C THR A 225 2.46 -13.31 4.26
N THR A 226 3.06 -13.11 5.43
CA THR A 226 4.51 -13.00 5.55
C THR A 226 5.07 -14.02 6.53
N CYS A 227 4.47 -14.13 7.72
CA CYS A 227 5.02 -14.94 8.81
C CYS A 227 4.46 -16.37 8.86
N GLN A 228 3.17 -16.55 8.55
CA GLN A 228 2.50 -17.85 8.53
C GLN A 228 2.69 -18.56 7.19
N GLN A 229 2.72 -17.81 6.09
CA GLN A 229 2.98 -18.35 4.74
C GLN A 229 4.35 -19.03 4.62
N SER A 230 5.30 -18.68 5.47
CA SER A 230 6.64 -19.27 5.46
C SER A 230 6.75 -20.55 6.27
N GLU A 231 5.65 -21.02 6.89
CA GLU A 231 5.52 -22.23 7.72
C GLU A 231 6.47 -22.29 8.95
N CYS A 232 7.31 -21.26 9.13
CA CYS A 232 8.21 -21.09 10.26
C CYS A 232 7.45 -20.79 11.57
N HIS A 233 6.33 -20.07 11.48
CA HIS A 233 5.46 -19.72 12.62
C HIS A 233 4.06 -20.35 12.48
N SER A 234 4.02 -21.67 12.27
CA SER A 234 2.76 -22.41 12.16
C SER A 234 2.07 -22.64 13.52
N PRO A 235 0.80 -22.24 13.69
CA PRO A 235 0.01 -22.45 14.91
C PRO A 235 -0.36 -23.90 15.26
N ASP A 236 0.41 -24.58 16.11
CA ASP A 236 -0.06 -25.74 16.88
C ASP A 236 -0.45 -25.30 18.30
N TYR A 237 -1.64 -24.71 18.48
CA TYR A 237 -1.91 -23.85 19.65
C TYR A 237 -3.06 -24.29 20.58
N SER A 238 -3.64 -25.47 20.37
CA SER A 238 -4.55 -26.07 21.36
C SER A 238 -4.05 -27.42 21.83
N LEU A 239 -4.14 -27.63 23.15
CA LEU A 239 -3.99 -28.93 23.81
C LEU A 239 -5.37 -29.37 24.32
N PRO A 240 -5.70 -30.67 24.35
CA PRO A 240 -4.83 -31.83 24.08
C PRO A 240 -4.77 -32.25 22.61
N ALA A 241 -5.53 -31.61 21.71
CA ALA A 241 -5.51 -31.89 20.27
C ALA A 241 -5.12 -30.64 19.48
N LYS A 242 -4.29 -30.81 18.44
CA LYS A 242 -3.93 -29.75 17.51
C LYS A 242 -5.20 -29.08 16.96
N GLY A 243 -5.28 -27.77 17.08
CA GLY A 243 -6.42 -26.99 16.66
C GLY A 243 -5.99 -25.56 16.34
N PRO A 244 -6.63 -24.93 15.35
CA PRO A 244 -6.20 -23.64 14.86
C PRO A 244 -6.58 -22.54 15.87
N VAL A 245 -5.59 -21.80 16.32
CA VAL A 245 -5.81 -20.49 16.94
C VAL A 245 -5.57 -19.43 15.88
N VAL A 246 -6.56 -18.56 15.70
CA VAL A 246 -6.48 -17.43 14.78
C VAL A 246 -5.52 -16.37 15.32
N HIS A 247 -4.71 -15.76 14.45
CA HIS A 247 -3.98 -14.54 14.82
C HIS A 247 -4.91 -13.34 14.64
N GLY A 248 -5.36 -12.75 15.74
CA GLY A 248 -6.35 -11.67 15.77
C GLY A 248 -6.38 -10.97 17.13
N THR A 249 -7.50 -10.31 17.44
CA THR A 249 -7.68 -9.71 18.78
C THR A 249 -7.75 -10.80 19.85
N VAL A 250 -7.42 -10.46 21.10
CA VAL A 250 -7.50 -11.42 22.22
C VAL A 250 -8.90 -12.03 22.31
N LYS A 251 -9.97 -11.25 22.07
CA LYS A 251 -11.35 -11.75 22.02
C LYS A 251 -11.55 -12.81 20.94
N GLN A 252 -11.05 -12.57 19.72
CA GLN A 252 -11.14 -13.54 18.63
C GLN A 252 -10.40 -14.84 18.96
N VAL A 253 -9.23 -14.74 19.59
CA VAL A 253 -8.47 -15.90 20.09
C VAL A 253 -9.28 -16.68 21.12
N MET A 254 -9.82 -15.99 22.13
CA MET A 254 -10.63 -16.61 23.18
C MET A 254 -11.88 -17.29 22.62
N SER A 255 -12.63 -16.62 21.73
CA SER A 255 -13.79 -17.22 21.06
C SER A 255 -13.43 -18.43 20.21
N SER A 256 -12.28 -18.41 19.52
CA SER A 256 -11.78 -19.55 18.75
C SER A 256 -11.47 -20.75 19.66
N LEU A 257 -10.82 -20.51 20.80
CA LEU A 257 -10.52 -21.56 21.79
C LEU A 257 -11.79 -22.13 22.41
N GLN A 258 -12.74 -21.29 22.80
CA GLN A 258 -14.02 -21.71 23.35
C GLN A 258 -14.78 -22.61 22.38
N LEU A 259 -14.83 -22.23 21.09
CA LEU A 259 -15.46 -23.02 20.05
C LEU A 259 -14.73 -24.35 19.82
N PHE A 260 -13.39 -24.33 19.84
CA PHE A 260 -12.58 -25.53 19.74
C PHE A 260 -12.90 -26.51 20.87
N TYR A 261 -12.84 -26.08 22.14
CA TYR A 261 -13.11 -26.95 23.27
C TYR A 261 -14.56 -27.43 23.31
N ALA A 262 -15.54 -26.58 22.97
CA ALA A 262 -16.94 -27.00 22.90
C ALA A 262 -17.14 -28.13 21.89
N ARG A 263 -16.49 -28.04 20.71
CA ARG A 263 -16.50 -29.11 19.70
C ARG A 263 -15.76 -30.35 20.19
N TRP A 264 -14.57 -30.20 20.75
CA TRP A 264 -13.75 -31.31 21.21
C TRP A 264 -14.44 -32.10 22.34
N LEU A 265 -15.00 -31.41 23.33
CA LEU A 265 -15.80 -32.01 24.40
C LEU A 265 -17.02 -32.77 23.86
N SER A 266 -17.66 -32.24 22.81
CA SER A 266 -18.85 -32.87 22.21
C SER A 266 -18.56 -34.14 21.39
N GLN A 267 -17.29 -34.45 21.10
CA GLN A 267 -16.93 -35.60 20.26
C GLN A 267 -16.96 -36.94 20.99
N SER A 268 -16.72 -36.97 22.31
CA SER A 268 -16.76 -38.23 23.07
C SER A 268 -17.00 -38.02 24.57
N PRO A 269 -17.64 -39.00 25.25
CA PRO A 269 -17.71 -39.01 26.71
C PRO A 269 -16.34 -39.02 27.41
N ALA A 270 -15.31 -39.56 26.75
CA ALA A 270 -13.95 -39.56 27.27
C ALA A 270 -13.35 -38.14 27.32
N ASN A 271 -13.62 -37.30 26.32
CA ASN A 271 -13.18 -35.90 26.33
C ASN A 271 -13.89 -35.12 27.45
N MET A 272 -15.18 -35.40 27.68
CA MET A 272 -15.92 -34.81 28.80
C MET A 272 -15.34 -35.14 30.19
N ALA A 273 -14.57 -36.22 30.32
CA ALA A 273 -13.89 -36.55 31.57
C ALA A 273 -12.75 -35.58 31.93
N SER A 274 -12.26 -34.77 30.98
CA SER A 274 -11.29 -33.71 31.26
C SER A 274 -11.91 -32.49 31.97
N CYS A 275 -13.23 -32.53 32.21
CA CYS A 275 -13.96 -31.44 32.84
C CYS A 275 -13.95 -31.56 34.36
N GLU A 276 -13.21 -30.70 35.04
CA GLU A 276 -13.14 -30.68 36.51
C GLU A 276 -14.33 -29.94 37.17
N LEU A 277 -15.16 -29.23 36.38
CA LEU A 277 -16.30 -28.48 36.90
C LEU A 277 -17.31 -29.41 37.59
N ARG A 278 -17.40 -29.25 38.92
CA ARG A 278 -18.40 -29.88 39.78
C ARG A 278 -19.79 -29.41 39.36
N ALA A 279 -20.72 -30.36 39.33
CA ALA A 279 -22.08 -30.27 38.80
C ALA A 279 -22.93 -29.13 39.43
N THR A 280 -22.77 -27.90 38.98
CA THR A 280 -23.68 -26.78 39.30
C THR A 280 -24.64 -26.46 38.16
N ALA A 281 -24.36 -26.89 36.93
CA ALA A 281 -25.24 -26.71 35.77
C ALA A 281 -26.35 -27.78 35.74
N SER A 282 -27.61 -27.37 35.75
CA SER A 282 -28.77 -28.28 35.74
C SER A 282 -29.01 -28.98 34.39
N ASN A 283 -28.29 -28.58 33.32
CA ASN A 283 -28.43 -29.13 31.98
C ASN A 283 -27.06 -29.42 31.32
N GLN A 284 -27.02 -30.46 30.48
CA GLN A 284 -25.79 -30.95 29.83
C GLN A 284 -25.17 -29.94 28.86
N LYS A 285 -25.98 -29.12 28.18
CA LYS A 285 -25.49 -28.15 27.19
C LYS A 285 -24.73 -27.00 27.86
N THR A 286 -25.26 -26.45 28.94
CA THR A 286 -24.62 -25.43 29.78
C THR A 286 -23.32 -25.98 30.38
N ARG A 287 -23.31 -27.24 30.85
CA ARG A 287 -22.10 -27.88 31.36
C ARG A 287 -20.97 -27.94 30.33
N ILE A 288 -21.28 -28.26 29.08
CA ILE A 288 -20.28 -28.31 27.99
C ILE A 288 -19.71 -26.91 27.72
N VAL A 289 -20.56 -25.89 27.65
CA VAL A 289 -20.15 -24.51 27.38
C VAL A 289 -19.26 -23.96 28.50
N ASP A 290 -19.69 -24.12 29.76
CA ASP A 290 -18.91 -23.65 30.92
C ASP A 290 -17.53 -24.32 30.97
N CYS A 291 -17.50 -25.63 30.69
CA CYS A 291 -16.26 -26.38 30.64
C CYS A 291 -15.34 -25.94 29.50
N ALA A 292 -15.91 -25.70 28.32
CA ALA A 292 -15.16 -25.19 27.18
C ALA A 292 -14.54 -23.82 27.49
N PHE A 293 -15.25 -22.97 28.24
CA PHE A 293 -14.78 -21.65 28.62
C PHE A 293 -13.64 -21.72 29.64
N ASP A 294 -13.74 -22.63 30.62
CA ASP A 294 -12.71 -22.86 31.61
C ASP A 294 -11.43 -23.43 30.97
N LEU A 295 -11.56 -24.48 30.15
CA LEU A 295 -10.44 -25.05 29.40
C LEU A 295 -9.80 -24.04 28.45
N ALA A 296 -10.60 -23.22 27.76
CA ALA A 296 -10.11 -22.15 26.91
C ALA A 296 -9.27 -21.13 27.71
N ARG A 297 -9.76 -20.70 28.87
CA ARG A 297 -9.07 -19.75 29.75
C ARG A 297 -7.76 -20.34 30.30
N LYS A 298 -7.78 -21.61 30.73
CA LYS A 298 -6.60 -22.31 31.23
C LYS A 298 -5.53 -22.44 30.15
N ASN A 299 -5.91 -22.93 28.96
CA ASN A 299 -4.97 -23.06 27.84
C ASN A 299 -4.43 -21.70 27.37
N ALA A 300 -5.28 -20.68 27.32
CA ALA A 300 -4.85 -19.32 27.01
C ALA A 300 -3.82 -18.83 28.03
N GLY A 301 -4.07 -18.96 29.33
CA GLY A 301 -3.14 -18.50 30.37
C GLY A 301 -1.84 -19.29 30.44
N GLU A 302 -1.88 -20.61 30.28
CA GLU A 302 -0.70 -21.47 30.43
C GLU A 302 0.19 -21.47 29.19
N ASN A 303 -0.39 -21.46 27.98
CA ASN A 303 0.36 -21.74 26.75
C ASN A 303 0.46 -20.56 25.78
N LEU A 304 -0.52 -19.64 25.78
CA LEU A 304 -0.65 -18.62 24.72
C LEU A 304 -0.44 -17.18 25.20
N LEU A 305 -0.90 -16.83 26.40
CA LEU A 305 -1.01 -15.45 26.86
C LEU A 305 -0.38 -15.19 28.24
N GLY A 306 0.00 -16.22 29.00
CA GLY A 306 0.69 -16.05 30.29
C GLY A 306 2.14 -16.55 30.29
N GLY A 307 2.98 -16.00 31.18
CA GLY A 307 4.37 -16.45 31.36
C GLY A 307 5.23 -16.41 30.08
N LYS A 308 6.07 -17.44 29.88
CA LYS A 308 6.85 -17.69 28.64
C LYS A 308 5.93 -18.20 27.52
N SER A 309 4.89 -17.44 27.23
CA SER A 309 3.90 -17.79 26.22
C SER A 309 4.43 -17.65 24.81
N ARG A 310 3.84 -18.40 23.87
CA ARG A 310 4.17 -18.32 22.45
C ARG A 310 3.80 -16.95 21.85
N CYS A 311 2.69 -16.34 22.24
CA CYS A 311 2.37 -14.99 21.77
C CYS A 311 3.33 -13.94 22.39
N GLY A 312 3.84 -14.19 23.60
CA GLY A 312 4.77 -13.32 24.32
C GLY A 312 6.16 -13.21 23.70
N GLU A 313 6.53 -14.14 22.80
CA GLU A 313 7.76 -14.07 22.00
C GLU A 313 7.74 -12.84 21.06
N CYS A 314 6.57 -12.52 20.52
CA CYS A 314 6.38 -11.41 19.57
C CYS A 314 5.68 -10.20 20.21
N HIS A 315 4.85 -10.41 21.22
CA HIS A 315 4.01 -9.36 21.81
C HIS A 315 4.37 -9.07 23.25
N ASP A 316 4.12 -7.83 23.67
CA ASP A 316 4.00 -7.49 25.08
C ASP A 316 2.57 -7.70 25.52
N ILE A 317 2.38 -8.64 26.44
CA ILE A 317 1.08 -9.02 26.97
C ILE A 317 0.90 -8.38 28.33
N GLN A 318 -0.19 -7.63 28.48
CA GLN A 318 -0.55 -6.95 29.71
C GLN A 318 -1.85 -7.53 30.28
N PRO A 319 -2.11 -7.42 31.60
CA PRO A 319 -3.41 -7.73 32.16
C PRO A 319 -4.52 -6.87 31.54
N SER A 320 -5.76 -7.34 31.61
CA SER A 320 -6.96 -6.58 31.24
C SER A 320 -8.11 -6.86 32.19
N ASP A 321 -8.93 -5.86 32.45
CA ASP A 321 -10.15 -5.98 33.27
C ASP A 321 -11.33 -6.61 32.51
N ASP A 322 -11.15 -6.95 31.22
CA ASP A 322 -12.18 -7.64 30.44
C ASP A 322 -12.30 -9.10 30.86
N ALA A 323 -13.42 -9.46 31.51
CA ALA A 323 -13.68 -10.81 31.98
C ALA A 323 -13.69 -11.88 30.87
N GLN A 324 -13.94 -11.50 29.61
CA GLN A 324 -13.91 -12.41 28.45
C GLN A 324 -12.52 -12.49 27.81
N ALA A 325 -11.65 -11.53 28.09
CA ALA A 325 -10.30 -11.43 27.55
C ALA A 325 -9.38 -10.77 28.59
N PRO A 326 -8.93 -11.49 29.64
CA PRO A 326 -8.20 -10.90 30.77
C PRO A 326 -6.74 -10.54 30.43
N TRP A 327 -6.42 -10.48 29.13
CA TRP A 327 -5.14 -10.04 28.59
C TRP A 327 -5.38 -8.98 27.53
N SER A 328 -4.47 -8.02 27.45
CA SER A 328 -4.43 -7.01 26.40
C SER A 328 -3.09 -7.07 25.68
N ILE A 329 -3.15 -6.89 24.35
CA ILE A 329 -1.99 -6.84 23.47
C ILE A 329 -2.14 -5.60 22.61
N ALA A 330 -1.10 -4.78 22.55
CA ALA A 330 -1.07 -3.63 21.66
C ALA A 330 -1.01 -4.09 20.20
N SER A 331 -1.87 -3.52 19.35
CA SER A 331 -1.85 -3.80 17.91
C SER A 331 -0.55 -3.31 17.29
N PRO A 332 0.21 -4.18 16.58
CA PRO A 332 1.45 -3.76 15.96
C PRO A 332 1.27 -2.59 14.98
N GLN A 333 2.11 -1.57 15.10
CA GLN A 333 2.15 -0.39 14.24
C GLN A 333 3.38 -0.46 13.32
N ILE A 334 3.33 -1.35 12.32
CA ILE A 334 4.41 -1.48 11.33
C ILE A 334 4.30 -0.31 10.35
N GLN A 335 5.33 0.55 10.30
CA GLN A 335 5.37 1.68 9.37
C GLN A 335 5.37 1.15 7.93
N ARG A 336 4.38 1.57 7.14
CA ARG A 336 4.23 1.14 5.74
C ARG A 336 4.88 2.09 4.75
N ASP A 337 5.03 3.34 5.14
CA ASP A 337 5.52 4.41 4.29
C ASP A 337 6.26 5.46 5.14
N TRP A 338 7.58 5.46 5.05
CA TRP A 338 8.43 6.44 5.75
C TRP A 338 8.40 7.83 5.11
N HIS A 339 7.72 8.01 3.98
CA HIS A 339 7.54 9.29 3.30
C HIS A 339 6.07 9.71 3.23
N ALA A 340 5.18 9.09 4.01
CA ALA A 340 3.73 9.35 3.97
C ALA A 340 3.36 10.84 4.12
N ALA A 341 4.12 11.60 4.91
CA ALA A 341 3.88 13.03 5.11
C ALA A 341 4.63 13.94 4.11
N CYS A 342 5.53 13.38 3.28
CA CYS A 342 5.91 14.02 2.02
C CYS A 342 4.76 13.94 0.99
N HIS A 343 3.80 13.04 1.21
CA HIS A 343 2.71 12.73 0.29
C HIS A 343 1.35 13.29 0.73
N ASP A 344 1.30 14.28 1.64
CA ASP A 344 0.05 15.00 2.01
C ASP A 344 -0.49 15.90 0.88
N GLY A 345 -0.36 15.42 -0.36
CA GLY A 345 -1.02 15.87 -1.57
C GLY A 345 -1.21 14.83 -2.66
N VAL A 346 -0.53 13.69 -2.59
CA VAL A 346 -0.38 12.81 -3.75
C VAL A 346 -0.54 11.35 -3.34
N HIS A 347 -1.69 10.79 -3.73
CA HIS A 347 -1.99 9.36 -3.73
C HIS A 347 -2.04 8.64 -2.36
N ARG A 348 -3.03 9.00 -1.53
CA ARG A 348 -3.80 7.97 -0.84
C ARG A 348 -4.90 7.50 -1.80
N LEU A 349 -4.55 6.58 -2.69
CA LEU A 349 -5.59 5.73 -3.29
C LEU A 349 -6.04 4.74 -2.20
N PRO A 350 -7.35 4.44 -2.11
CA PRO A 350 -7.89 3.49 -1.13
C PRO A 350 -7.26 2.10 -1.21
#